data_AF-A0A248KLQ6-F1
#
_entry.id   AF-A0A248KLQ6-F1
#
_cell.length_a   1.000
_cell.length_b   1.000
_cell.length_c   1.000
_cell.angle_alpha   90.00
_cell.angle_beta   90.00
_cell.angle_gamma   90.00
#
_symmetry.space_group_name_H-M   'P 1'
#
loop_
_entity.id
_entity.type
_entity.pdbx_description
1 polymer ?
#
loop_
_entity_poly.entity_id
_entity_poly.type
_entity_poly.pdbx_seq_one_letter_code
_entity_poly.pdbx_strand_id
1 'polypeptide(L)' 'MVSWQPSDKGGELVLDTPWPLVADTFSLLAERDMQVAAFALAGENGTLRFTVRLVHDHEP' A
#
# COMPACT_ATOMS: atom_id res chain seq x y z
N MET A 1 2.47 -12.15 3.34
CA MET A 1 2.04 -11.59 4.63
C MET A 1 1.36 -10.24 4.38
N VAL A 2 0.44 -9.83 5.25
CA VAL A 2 -0.15 -8.49 5.22
C VAL A 2 -0.05 -7.91 6.63
N SER A 3 0.49 -6.70 6.75
CA SER A 3 0.60 -5.97 8.02
C SER A 3 0.01 -4.58 7.84
N TRP A 4 -0.92 -4.20 8.70
CA TRP A 4 -1.54 -2.88 8.73
C TRP A 4 -1.20 -2.15 10.03
N GLN A 5 -0.66 -0.95 9.91
CA GLN A 5 -0.36 -0.05 11.03
C GLN A 5 -1.12 1.27 10.83
N PRO A 6 -2.29 1.45 11.47
CA PRO A 6 -3.06 2.67 11.33
C PRO A 6 -2.34 3.87 11.97
N SER A 7 -2.61 5.05 11.45
CA SER A 7 -2.20 6.37 11.97
C SER A 7 -3.38 7.34 11.89
N ASP A 8 -3.26 8.52 12.51
CA ASP A 8 -4.35 9.50 12.60
C ASP A 8 -4.97 9.91 11.25
N LYS A 9 -4.21 9.86 10.15
CA LYS A 9 -4.63 10.28 8.80
C LYS A 9 -4.72 9.15 7.77
N GLY A 10 -4.59 7.90 8.22
CA GLY A 10 -4.47 6.74 7.33
C GLY A 10 -3.59 5.67 7.96
N GLY A 11 -2.43 5.37 7.37
CA GLY A 11 -1.49 4.41 7.97
C GLY A 11 -0.51 3.77 6.99
N GLU A 12 0.30 2.85 7.50
CA GLU A 12 1.24 2.07 6.70
C GLU A 12 0.71 0.65 6.48
N LEU A 13 0.67 0.23 5.21
CA LEU A 13 0.29 -1.11 4.80
C LEU A 13 1.51 -1.79 4.16
N VAL A 14 1.86 -2.97 4.67
CA VAL A 14 2.92 -3.82 4.12
C VAL A 14 2.29 -5.10 3.58
N LEU A 15 2.60 -5.42 2.33
CA LEU A 15 2.09 -6.56 1.59
C LEU A 15 3.26 -7.35 1.03
N ASP A 16 3.25 -8.67 1.15
CA ASP A 16 4.08 -9.51 0.28
C ASP A 16 3.23 -9.87 -0.94
N THR A 17 3.60 -9.34 -2.10
CA THR A 17 2.82 -9.48 -3.34
C THR A 17 3.72 -9.79 -4.54
N PRO A 18 3.26 -10.60 -5.51
CA PRO A 18 3.91 -10.70 -6.82
C PRO A 18 3.90 -9.36 -7.57
N TRP A 19 4.92 -9.11 -8.39
CA TRP A 19 5.02 -7.88 -9.21
C TRP A 19 3.76 -7.56 -10.02
N PRO A 20 3.11 -8.55 -10.70
CA PRO A 20 1.92 -8.27 -11.49
C PRO A 20 0.76 -7.66 -10.70
N LEU A 21 0.65 -7.96 -9.39
CA LEU A 21 -0.46 -7.49 -8.55
C LEU A 21 -0.19 -6.13 -7.88
N VAL A 22 1.02 -5.58 -8.03
CA VAL A 22 1.38 -4.27 -7.45
C VAL A 22 0.50 -3.17 -8.04
N ALA A 23 0.34 -3.14 -9.37
CA ALA A 23 -0.50 -2.14 -10.05
C ALA A 23 -1.98 -2.24 -9.64
N ASP A 24 -2.52 -3.47 -9.59
CA ASP A 24 -3.91 -3.72 -9.19
C ASP A 24 -4.18 -3.23 -7.77
N THR A 25 -3.18 -3.29 -6.89
CA THR A 25 -3.29 -2.80 -5.51
C THR A 25 -3.54 -1.29 -5.47
N PHE A 26 -2.92 -0.49 -6.36
CA PHE A 26 -3.17 0.95 -6.41
C PHE A 26 -4.61 1.25 -6.84
N SER A 27 -5.14 0.54 -7.84
CA SER A 27 -6.55 0.69 -8.26
C SER A 27 -7.51 0.36 -7.12
N LEU A 28 -7.24 -0.74 -6.41
CA LEU A 28 -8.06 -1.20 -5.28
C LEU A 28 -8.09 -0.21 -4.11
N LEU A 29 -6.98 0.51 -3.89
CA LEU A 29 -6.86 1.56 -2.88
C LEU A 29 -7.63 2.82 -3.30
N ALA A 30 -7.52 3.23 -4.57
CA ALA A 30 -8.27 4.36 -5.11
C ALA A 30 -9.79 4.13 -5.04
N GLU A 31 -10.26 2.91 -5.29
CA GLU A 31 -11.68 2.52 -5.12
C GLU A 31 -12.20 2.60 -3.67
N ARG A 32 -11.30 2.72 -2.68
CA ARG A 32 -11.62 2.78 -1.24
C ARG A 32 -11.41 4.17 -0.65
N ASP A 33 -11.38 5.20 -1.47
CA ASP A 33 -11.13 6.59 -1.05
C ASP A 33 -9.79 6.74 -0.29
N MET A 34 -8.78 5.96 -0.68
CA MET A 34 -7.41 6.01 -0.14
C MET A 34 -6.44 6.51 -1.19
N GLN A 35 -5.60 7.47 -0.82
CA GLN A 35 -4.48 7.93 -1.61
C GLN A 35 -3.17 7.30 -1.12
N VAL A 36 -2.27 6.98 -2.06
CA VAL A 36 -0.92 6.54 -1.73
C VAL A 36 0.02 7.75 -1.67
N ALA A 37 0.35 8.18 -0.45
CA ALA A 37 1.24 9.30 -0.21
C ALA A 37 2.72 8.95 -0.47
N ALA A 38 3.10 7.69 -0.22
CA ALA A 38 4.44 7.17 -0.48
C ALA A 38 4.41 5.65 -0.64
N PHE A 39 5.35 5.09 -1.38
CA PHE A 39 5.51 3.64 -1.49
C PHE A 39 6.98 3.21 -1.60
N ALA A 40 7.24 1.96 -1.22
CA ALA A 40 8.52 1.29 -1.39
C ALA A 40 8.30 -0.17 -1.83
N LEU A 41 9.17 -0.65 -2.72
CA LEU A 41 9.17 -2.02 -3.23
C LEU A 41 10.56 -2.63 -3.00
N ALA A 42 10.61 -3.73 -2.26
CA ALA A 42 11.83 -4.48 -1.99
C ALA A 42 11.66 -5.93 -2.44
N GLY A 43 12.57 -6.45 -3.24
CA GLY A 43 12.59 -7.87 -3.60
C GLY A 43 13.14 -8.69 -2.44
N GLU A 44 12.36 -9.67 -1.97
CA GLU A 44 12.79 -10.61 -0.93
C GLU A 44 12.46 -12.04 -1.35
N ASN A 45 13.48 -12.88 -1.55
CA ASN A 45 13.32 -14.33 -1.74
C ASN A 45 12.25 -14.75 -2.77
N GLY A 46 12.09 -14.00 -3.87
CA GLY A 46 11.13 -14.30 -4.94
C GLY A 46 9.74 -13.69 -4.77
N THR A 47 9.49 -12.92 -3.71
CA THR A 47 8.31 -12.08 -3.55
C THR A 47 8.72 -10.61 -3.44
N LEU A 48 7.77 -9.69 -3.62
CA LEU A 48 8.03 -8.27 -3.35
C LEU A 48 7.35 -7.88 -2.06
N ARG A 49 8.14 -7.32 -1.15
CA ARG A 49 7.60 -6.54 -0.04
C ARG A 49 7.21 -5.17 -0.58
N PHE A 50 5.91 -4.95 -0.64
CA PHE A 50 5.28 -3.70 -1.03
C PHE A 50 4.81 -2.96 0.21
N THR A 51 5.45 -1.84 0.51
CA THR A 51 5.09 -0.95 1.63
C THR A 51 4.46 0.30 1.06
N VAL A 52 3.26 0.65 1.53
CA VAL A 52 2.56 1.87 1.12
C VAL A 52 2.12 2.66 2.34
N ARG A 53 2.28 3.99 2.24
CA ARG A 53 1.70 4.94 3.17
C ARG A 53 0.42 5.47 2.57
N LEU A 54 -0.68 5.21 3.26
CA LEU A 54 -2.03 5.59 2.87
C LEU A 54 -2.44 6.83 3.64
N VAL A 55 -3.15 7.71 2.95
CA VAL A 55 -3.90 8.82 3.53
C VAL A 55 -5.33 8.80 2.99
N HIS A 56 -6.29 9.32 3.75
CA HIS A 56 -7.65 9.48 3.26
C HIS A 56 -7.72 10.52 2.15
N ASP A 57 -8.45 10.24 1.08
CA ASP A 57 -8.63 11.14 -0.07
C ASP A 57 -9.31 12.48 0.30
N HIS A 58 -9.92 12.55 1.49
CA HIS A 58 -10.68 13.70 1.98
C HIS A 58 -9.90 14.70 2.84
N GLU A 59 -8.58 14.55 2.99
CA GLU A 59 -7.75 15.51 3.75
C GLU A 59 -6.86 16.38 2.83
N PRO A 60 -7.03 17.71 2.83
CA PRO A 60 -6.21 18.65 2.05
C PRO A 60 -4.81 18.92 2.63
#